data_AF-A0A357V9C7-F1
#
_entry.id   AF-A0A357V9C7-F1
#
_cell.length_a   1.000
_cell.length_b   1.000
_cell.length_c   1.000
_cell.angle_alpha   90.00
_cell.angle_beta   90.00
_cell.angle_gamma   90.00
#
_symmetry.space_group_name_H-M   'P 1'
#
loop_
_entity.id
_entity.type
_entity.pdbx_description
1 polymer ?
#
loop_
_entity_poly.entity_id
_entity_poly.type
_entity_poly.pdbx_seq_one_letter_code
_entity_poly.pdbx_strand_id
1 'polypeptide(L)'
;MLDLTNVLAGPFCCHQLAHMGADVIKVEVPGSGDLARQLGADPDLNRKGMGTSFLAQNTGKRSITINMKSDKGKEVFHRLVA
;
A
#
# COMPACT_ATOMS: atom_id res chain seq x y z
N MET A 1 2.55 10.84 5.52
CA MET A 1 3.56 10.25 4.61
C MET A 1 2.85 9.46 3.52
N LEU A 2 3.29 9.60 2.27
CA LEU A 2 2.79 8.77 1.16
C LEU A 2 3.74 7.59 0.89
N ASP A 3 3.21 6.38 0.97
CA ASP A 3 3.92 5.13 0.67
C ASP A 3 3.53 4.66 -0.74
N LEU A 4 4.44 4.89 -1.70
CA LEU A 4 4.33 4.46 -3.11
C LEU A 4 5.04 3.12 -3.37
N THR A 5 5.52 2.48 -2.31
CA THR A 5 6.40 1.33 -2.40
C THR A 5 5.60 0.03 -2.48
N ASN A 6 6.27 -1.04 -2.91
CA ASN A 6 5.66 -2.35 -3.15
C ASN A 6 6.52 -3.49 -2.59
N VAL A 7 5.89 -4.65 -2.39
CA VAL A 7 6.51 -5.92 -2.00
C VAL A 7 7.05 -5.95 -0.57
N LEU A 8 8.28 -5.46 -0.32
CA LEU A 8 8.93 -5.71 0.98
C LEU A 8 9.74 -4.52 1.53
N ALA A 9 10.84 -4.14 0.89
CA ALA A 9 11.80 -3.21 1.49
C ALA A 9 11.19 -1.83 1.82
N GLY A 10 10.46 -1.25 0.87
CA GLY A 10 9.76 0.00 1.08
C GLY A 10 8.59 -0.11 2.08
N PRO A 11 7.69 -1.11 1.93
CA PRO A 11 6.59 -1.28 2.87
C PRO A 11 7.08 -1.49 4.30
N PHE A 12 8.17 -2.24 4.49
CA PHE A 12 8.81 -2.43 5.80
C PHE A 12 9.29 -1.11 6.40
N CYS A 13 10.00 -0.28 5.64
CA CYS A 13 10.44 1.04 6.10
C CYS A 13 9.25 1.90 6.55
N CYS A 14 8.22 2.02 5.71
CA CYS A 14 7.02 2.79 6.02
C CYS A 14 6.23 2.20 7.20
N HIS A 15 6.28 0.88 7.42
CA HIS A 15 5.67 0.24 8.58
C HIS A 15 6.37 0.61 9.88
N GLN A 16 7.70 0.68 9.89
CA GLN A 16 8.45 1.19 11.05
C GLN A 16 8.04 2.64 11.36
N LEU A 17 7.90 3.48 10.33
CA LEU A 17 7.45 4.87 10.49
C LEU A 17 6.03 4.95 11.06
N ALA A 18 5.10 4.10 10.58
CA ALA A 18 3.75 4.02 11.13
C ALA A 18 3.76 3.63 12.61
N HIS A 19 4.60 2.66 13.00
CA HIS A 19 4.77 2.28 14.41
C HIS A 19 5.36 3.39 15.29
N MET A 20 6.18 4.28 14.72
CA MET A 20 6.68 5.47 15.40
C MET A 20 5.69 6.65 15.39
N GLY A 21 4.45 6.43 14.95
CA GLY A 21 3.37 7.41 15.01
C GLY A 21 3.16 8.22 13.73
N ALA A 22 3.85 7.90 12.64
CA ALA A 22 3.58 8.56 11.36
C ALA A 22 2.22 8.12 10.79
N ASP A 23 1.43 9.07 10.30
CA ASP A 23 0.26 8.78 9.48
C ASP A 23 0.71 8.41 8.07
N VAL A 24 0.65 7.12 7.76
CA VAL A 24 1.12 6.54 6.48
C VAL A 24 -0.07 6.16 5.61
N ILE A 25 -0.11 6.73 4.40
CA ILE A 25 -1.09 6.40 3.37
C ILE A 25 -0.39 5.63 2.26
N LYS A 26 -0.74 4.37 2.09
CA LYS A 26 -0.31 3.54 0.97
C LYS A 26 -1.11 3.89 -0.27
N VAL A 27 -0.41 4.22 -1.36
CA VAL A 27 -1.01 4.51 -2.66
C VAL A 27 -0.81 3.29 -3.56
N GLU A 28 -1.90 2.71 -4.03
CA GLU A 28 -1.88 1.44 -4.73
C GLU A 28 -2.52 1.50 -6.11
N VAL A 29 -2.21 0.51 -6.96
CA VAL A 29 -2.81 0.37 -8.29
C VAL A 29 -4.26 -0.08 -8.14
N PRO A 30 -5.24 0.57 -8.80
CA PRO A 30 -6.63 0.12 -8.78
C PRO A 30 -6.79 -1.33 -9.28
N GLY A 31 -7.65 -2.11 -8.62
CA GLY A 31 -7.94 -3.49 -8.96
C GLY A 31 -6.94 -4.50 -8.39
N SER A 32 -5.64 -4.32 -8.60
CA SER A 32 -4.62 -5.28 -8.13
C SER A 32 -4.05 -4.97 -6.75
N GLY A 33 -3.89 -3.68 -6.43
CA GLY A 33 -3.16 -3.23 -5.25
C GLY A 33 -1.65 -3.54 -5.33
N ASP A 34 -1.01 -3.65 -4.16
CA ASP A 34 0.35 -4.18 -4.01
C ASP A 34 0.41 -5.68 -4.32
N LEU A 35 1.46 -6.13 -5.02
CA LEU A 35 1.68 -7.55 -5.32
C LEU A 35 1.65 -8.43 -4.06
N ALA A 36 2.16 -7.92 -2.94
CA ALA A 36 2.18 -8.65 -1.67
C ALA A 36 0.77 -9.07 -1.19
N ARG A 37 -0.30 -8.43 -1.67
CA ARG A 37 -1.69 -8.80 -1.34
C ARG A 37 -2.05 -10.23 -1.77
N GLN A 38 -1.29 -10.78 -2.70
CA GLN A 38 -1.46 -12.13 -3.24
C GLN A 38 -0.32 -13.07 -2.83
N LEU A 39 0.60 -12.61 -1.97
CA LEU A 39 1.75 -13.37 -1.51
C LEU A 39 1.60 -13.75 -0.04
N GLY A 40 1.88 -15.02 0.26
CA GLY A 40 1.77 -15.56 1.61
C GLY A 40 1.59 -17.07 1.60
N ALA A 41 1.73 -17.66 2.79
CA ALA A 41 1.60 -19.11 2.98
C ALA A 41 0.14 -19.59 2.93
N ASP A 42 -0.84 -18.70 3.08
CA ASP A 42 -2.27 -19.00 3.06
C ASP A 42 -2.89 -18.65 1.70
N PRO A 43 -3.25 -19.65 0.86
CA PRO A 43 -3.83 -19.41 -0.45
C PRO A 43 -5.21 -18.75 -0.42
N ASP A 44 -5.99 -18.96 0.63
CA ASP A 44 -7.32 -18.39 0.76
C ASP A 44 -7.25 -16.89 1.10
N LEU A 45 -6.28 -16.50 1.94
CA LEU A 45 -5.97 -15.10 2.18
C LEU A 45 -5.41 -14.41 0.93
N ASN A 46 -4.54 -15.08 0.18
CA ASN A 46 -4.01 -14.55 -1.08
C ASN A 46 -5.13 -14.25 -2.08
N ARG A 47 -6.10 -15.18 -2.24
CA ARG A 47 -7.27 -14.98 -3.12
C ARG A 47 -8.17 -13.82 -2.67
N LYS A 48 -8.17 -13.47 -1.39
CA LYS A 48 -8.92 -12.34 -0.83
C LYS A 48 -8.14 -11.02 -0.87
N GLY A 49 -6.93 -10.99 -1.42
CA GLY A 49 -6.07 -9.79 -1.40
C GLY A 49 -5.52 -9.45 -0.01
N MET A 50 -5.50 -10.44 0.89
CA MET A 50 -5.04 -10.36 2.27
C MET A 50 -3.80 -11.22 2.51
N GLY A 51 -2.94 -11.39 1.51
CA GLY A 51 -1.72 -12.18 1.61
C GLY A 51 -0.89 -11.81 2.84
N THR A 52 -0.37 -12.82 3.53
CA THR A 52 0.32 -12.63 4.82
C THR A 52 1.56 -11.75 4.68
N SER A 53 2.21 -11.73 3.51
CA SER A 53 3.30 -10.81 3.21
C SER A 53 2.84 -9.35 3.20
N PHE A 54 1.63 -9.05 2.72
CA PHE A 54 1.07 -7.70 2.76
C PHE A 54 0.66 -7.30 4.18
N LEU A 55 -0.04 -8.18 4.88
CA LEU A 55 -0.56 -7.89 6.23
C LEU A 55 0.58 -7.59 7.21
N ALA A 56 1.69 -8.33 7.14
CA ALA A 56 2.85 -8.13 7.99
C ALA A 56 3.46 -6.72 7.84
N GLN A 57 3.56 -6.20 6.60
CA GLN A 57 4.32 -4.98 6.31
C GLN A 57 3.45 -3.74 6.07
N ASN A 58 2.12 -3.85 6.12
CA ASN A 58 1.21 -2.72 5.85
C ASN A 58 0.17 -2.49 6.94
N THR A 59 0.23 -3.25 8.03
CA THR A 59 -0.56 -2.97 9.24
C THR A 59 -0.25 -1.57 9.76
N GLY A 60 -1.28 -0.86 10.21
CA GLY A 60 -1.20 0.52 10.70
C GLY A 60 -1.24 1.59 9.61
N LYS A 61 -1.24 1.21 8.33
CA LYS A 61 -1.34 2.15 7.20
C LYS A 61 -2.77 2.27 6.71
N ARG A 62 -3.16 3.48 6.28
CA ARG A 62 -4.36 3.69 5.45
C ARG A 62 -4.02 3.36 4.00
N SER A 63 -5.01 3.00 3.19
CA SER A 63 -4.80 2.66 1.78
C SER A 63 -5.77 3.41 0.87
N ILE A 64 -5.28 3.86 -0.28
CA ILE A 64 -6.05 4.44 -1.37
C ILE A 64 -5.54 3.91 -2.70
N THR A 65 -6.44 3.61 -3.63
CA THR A 65 -6.07 3.29 -5.01
C THR A 65 -6.08 4.54 -5.88
N ILE A 66 -5.01 4.79 -6.63
CA ILE A 66 -4.92 5.93 -7.56
C ILE A 66 -4.40 5.44 -8.91
N ASN A 67 -5.14 5.72 -9.99
CA ASN A 67 -4.62 5.52 -11.33
C ASN A 67 -3.73 6.71 -11.75
N MET A 68 -2.43 6.60 -11.49
CA MET A 68 -1.43 7.63 -11.80
C MET A 68 -1.26 7.93 -13.30
N LYS A 69 -1.82 7.09 -14.19
CA LYS A 69 -1.81 7.34 -15.63
C LYS A 69 -2.92 8.31 -16.09
N SER A 70 -3.95 8.50 -15.26
CA SER A 70 -5.06 9.40 -15.55
C SER A 70 -4.78 10.81 -15.03
N ASP A 71 -5.25 11.84 -15.73
CA ASP A 71 -5.07 13.22 -15.30
C ASP A 71 -5.76 13.51 -13.96
N LYS A 72 -6.97 12.96 -13.76
CA LYS A 72 -7.66 12.99 -12.47
C LYS A 72 -6.85 12.31 -11.35
N GLY A 73 -6.17 11.21 -11.65
CA GLY A 73 -5.32 10.52 -10.67
C GLY A 73 -4.10 11.34 -10.29
N LYS A 74 -3.46 12.01 -11.25
CA LYS A 74 -2.37 12.95 -10.98
C LYS A 74 -2.85 14.12 -10.12
N GLU A 75 -4.02 14.69 -10.40
CA GLU A 75 -4.61 15.76 -9.59
C GLU A 75 -4.82 15.32 -8.13
N VAL A 76 -5.43 14.15 -7.91
CA VAL A 76 -5.60 13.59 -6.56
C VAL A 76 -4.27 13.36 -5.87
N PHE A 77 -3.27 12.83 -6.58
CA PHE A 77 -1.94 12.61 -6.02
C PHE A 77 -1.25 13.93 -5.63
N HIS A 78 -1.31 14.96 -6.47
CA HIS A 78 -0.75 16.27 -6.15
C HIS A 78 -1.39 16.88 -4.90
N ARG A 79 -2.70 16.69 -4.70
CA ARG A 79 -3.39 17.11 -3.47
C ARG A 79 -2.98 16.36 -2.22
N LEU A 80 -2.47 15.13 -2.36
CA LEU A 80 -1.97 14.32 -1.23
C LEU A 80 -0.52 14.64 -0.88
N VAL A 81 0.25 15.19 -1.82
CA VAL A 81 1.65 15.57 -1.64
C VAL A 81 1.78 16.96 -1.00
N ALA A 82 0.84 17.87 -1.30
CA ALA A 82 0.79 19.23 -0.77
C ALA A 82 0.52 19.27 0.74
#